data_AF-A0A4V3TVA3-F1
#
_entry.id   AF-A0A4V3TVA3-F1
#
_cell.length_a   1.000
_cell.length_b   1.000
_cell.length_c   1.000
_cell.angle_alpha   90.00
_cell.angle_beta   90.00
_cell.angle_gamma   90.00
#
_symmetry.space_group_name_H-M   'P 1'
#
loop_
_entity.id
_entity.type
_entity.pdbx_description
1 polymer ?
#
loop_
_entity_poly.entity_id
_entity_poly.type
_entity_poly.pdbx_seq_one_letter_code
_entity_poly.pdbx_strand_id
1 'polypeptide(L)'
;MEEQEKRLGLLSLIALTVSSVIGGGVFNLMTDMANVASVGATTIALVLSGVGMGVYVVCLQILNQELPQLDAGIYSYTDHAFGSFVGFNSALGYWLSVFLANVALASLVFSALSYFFNLFGDGQNIYSVIGASLLLWGMHFIFLRGANFASKINGIVTIAKLIPLFIFIISAIIAFDADLFSAETWGTINNEFSWSQVAPQIKSATMLSVWVFVGVEGAVVYSARAKNKKIVGKATALSFVLIISIYLLATVLSFAVLSREELAGLAKPGMAQVLESIVGPWGAILINLGVIISALGAWFACTMFAGEILYQGAKDNVFPHVFAIENKHEAPKYALILTNGLVQFFLLSLLVNKSAYNFMAILSSSTMLVPYLFVSLSLLKLAWDWKKGFSKAFVLALISSIYMAYCIFATGVTYFLLTSLLFAPGMLLYLWSKKHAGEKPFNKAELVGAIALVACAIISIYLIATGKINVSLV
;
A
#
# COMPACT_ATOMS: atom_id res chain seq x y z
N MET A 1 12.06 -32.59 15.76
CA MET A 1 12.83 -32.63 14.50
C MET A 1 11.95 -32.34 13.26
N GLU A 2 10.79 -31.69 13.43
CA GLU A 2 9.87 -31.26 12.36
C GLU A 2 10.02 -29.77 11.97
N GLU A 3 10.86 -29.01 12.68
CA GLU A 3 11.03 -27.56 12.50
C GLU A 3 12.03 -27.17 11.40
N GLN A 4 12.60 -28.15 10.69
CA GLN A 4 13.56 -27.95 9.59
C GLN A 4 12.92 -27.93 8.19
N GLU A 5 11.62 -28.25 8.06
CA GLU A 5 10.85 -28.12 6.81
C GLU A 5 10.19 -26.74 6.74
N LYS A 6 10.50 -25.79 5.86
CA LYS A 6 11.35 -25.71 4.67
C LYS A 6 11.91 -24.30 4.63
N ARG A 7 13.19 -24.09 4.95
CA ARG A 7 13.81 -22.77 4.74
C ARG A 7 13.72 -22.39 3.26
N LEU A 8 13.29 -21.16 2.98
CA LEU A 8 12.98 -20.72 1.62
C LEU A 8 14.24 -20.51 0.79
N GLY A 9 14.23 -21.06 -0.43
CA GLY A 9 15.25 -20.80 -1.44
C GLY A 9 15.06 -19.45 -2.13
N LEU A 10 16.03 -19.08 -2.98
CA LEU A 10 16.03 -17.79 -3.70
C LEU A 10 14.74 -17.56 -4.49
N LEU A 11 14.32 -18.53 -5.31
CA LEU A 11 13.13 -18.40 -6.16
C LEU A 11 11.84 -18.26 -5.34
N SER A 12 11.71 -19.03 -4.25
CA SER A 12 10.54 -18.94 -3.36
C SER A 12 10.47 -17.58 -2.67
N LEU A 13 11.61 -17.03 -2.22
CA LEU A 13 11.65 -15.69 -1.63
C LEU A 13 11.30 -14.61 -2.65
N ILE A 14 11.79 -14.73 -3.89
CA ILE A 14 11.43 -13.80 -4.98
C ILE A 14 9.93 -13.87 -5.24
N ALA A 15 9.38 -15.07 -5.46
CA ALA A 15 7.95 -15.25 -5.73
C ALA A 15 7.06 -14.69 -4.61
N LEU A 16 7.41 -14.94 -3.34
CA LEU A 16 6.66 -14.43 -2.19
C LEU A 16 6.76 -12.91 -2.06
N THR A 17 7.95 -12.33 -2.28
CA THR A 17 8.15 -10.87 -2.22
C THR A 17 7.40 -10.17 -3.35
N VAL A 18 7.51 -10.69 -4.58
CA VAL A 18 6.77 -10.17 -5.74
C VAL A 18 5.28 -10.28 -5.48
N SER A 19 4.82 -11.38 -4.88
CA SER A 19 3.42 -11.54 -4.52
C SER A 19 2.95 -10.60 -3.41
N SER A 20 3.76 -10.24 -2.42
CA SER A 20 3.31 -9.30 -1.39
C SER A 20 3.17 -7.87 -1.91
N VAL A 21 4.01 -7.48 -2.87
CA VAL A 21 4.01 -6.11 -3.42
C VAL A 21 3.02 -5.95 -4.56
N ILE A 22 2.96 -6.93 -5.48
CA ILE A 22 2.02 -6.87 -6.62
C ILE A 22 0.62 -7.22 -6.11
N GLY A 23 -0.14 -6.18 -5.77
CA GLY A 23 -1.54 -6.24 -5.36
C GLY A 23 -2.51 -5.83 -6.48
N GLY A 24 -3.64 -5.24 -6.08
CA GLY A 24 -4.68 -4.79 -7.02
C GLY A 24 -4.32 -3.52 -7.82
N GLY A 25 -3.37 -2.72 -7.33
CA GLY A 25 -3.05 -1.42 -7.94
C GLY A 25 -2.46 -1.49 -9.35
N VAL A 26 -1.71 -2.55 -9.66
CA VAL A 26 -1.07 -2.71 -10.99
C VAL A 26 -2.08 -2.73 -12.14
N PHE A 27 -3.29 -3.24 -11.91
CA PHE A 27 -4.32 -3.41 -12.93
C PHE A 27 -5.01 -2.10 -13.35
N ASN A 28 -4.83 -1.03 -12.56
CA ASN A 28 -5.34 0.31 -12.86
C ASN A 28 -4.24 1.34 -13.09
N LEU A 29 -2.97 0.94 -12.89
CA LEU A 29 -1.85 1.86 -12.86
C LEU A 29 -1.73 2.69 -14.15
N MET A 30 -2.01 2.10 -15.32
CA MET A 30 -2.02 2.83 -16.59
C MET A 30 -3.09 3.93 -16.64
N THR A 31 -4.33 3.60 -16.28
CA THR A 31 -5.46 4.53 -16.27
C THR A 31 -5.26 5.64 -15.25
N ASP A 32 -4.82 5.29 -14.04
CA ASP A 32 -4.56 6.26 -12.98
C ASP A 32 -3.43 7.22 -13.35
N MET A 33 -2.37 6.72 -14.00
CA MET A 33 -1.27 7.56 -14.48
C MET A 33 -1.68 8.45 -15.65
N ALA A 34 -2.43 7.93 -16.62
CA ALA A 34 -2.89 8.69 -17.79
C ALA A 34 -3.76 9.91 -17.41
N ASN A 35 -4.51 9.80 -16.31
CA ASN A 35 -5.30 10.91 -15.76
C ASN A 35 -4.44 12.12 -15.33
N VAL A 36 -3.18 11.91 -14.94
CA VAL A 36 -2.36 12.97 -14.31
C VAL A 36 -1.03 13.26 -15.02
N ALA A 37 -0.57 12.37 -15.88
CA ALA A 37 0.76 12.44 -16.48
C ALA A 37 0.82 11.84 -17.90
N SER A 38 1.71 12.40 -18.72
CA SER A 38 2.18 11.80 -19.97
C SER A 38 3.10 10.60 -19.71
N VAL A 39 3.29 9.75 -20.72
CA VAL A 39 4.10 8.53 -20.58
C VAL A 39 5.55 8.78 -20.14
N GLY A 40 6.18 9.88 -20.59
CA GLY A 40 7.51 10.27 -20.17
C GLY A 40 7.56 10.65 -18.69
N ALA A 41 6.60 11.45 -18.23
CA ALA A 41 6.48 11.82 -16.81
C ALA A 41 6.16 10.60 -15.93
N THR A 42 5.25 9.73 -16.39
CA THR A 42 4.90 8.46 -15.73
C THR A 42 6.11 7.54 -15.59
N THR A 43 6.93 7.42 -16.65
CA THR A 43 8.15 6.60 -16.64
C THR A 43 9.13 7.11 -15.59
N ILE A 44 9.38 8.42 -15.55
CA ILE A 44 10.28 9.02 -14.55
C ILE A 44 9.74 8.80 -13.14
N ALA A 45 8.44 9.03 -12.91
CA ALA A 45 7.81 8.83 -11.61
C ALA A 45 7.90 7.37 -11.13
N LEU A 46 7.66 6.39 -12.00
CA LEU A 46 7.76 4.97 -11.65
C LEU A 46 9.19 4.52 -11.38
N VAL A 47 10.17 5.00 -12.15
CA VAL A 47 11.60 4.75 -11.87
C VAL A 47 12.00 5.37 -10.54
N LEU A 48 11.64 6.63 -10.32
CA LEU A 48 11.92 7.35 -9.07
C LEU A 48 11.33 6.60 -7.87
N SER A 49 10.07 6.17 -7.97
CA SER A 49 9.42 5.44 -6.89
C SER A 49 9.97 4.04 -6.68
N GLY A 50 10.29 3.32 -7.75
CA GLY A 50 10.94 2.03 -7.69
C GLY A 50 12.29 2.09 -6.98
N VAL A 51 13.13 3.05 -7.35
CA VAL A 51 14.44 3.25 -6.72
C VAL A 51 14.28 3.69 -5.26
N GLY A 52 13.40 4.65 -4.98
CA GLY A 52 13.14 5.14 -3.62
C GLY A 52 12.65 4.04 -2.68
N MET A 53 11.67 3.26 -3.10
CA MET A 53 11.14 2.12 -2.34
C MET A 53 12.16 0.99 -2.21
N GLY A 54 12.98 0.76 -3.24
CA GLY A 54 14.09 -0.19 -3.16
C GLY A 54 15.12 0.19 -2.09
N VAL A 55 15.50 1.47 -2.03
CA VAL A 55 16.39 1.99 -0.97
C VAL A 55 15.75 1.85 0.41
N TYR A 56 14.45 2.12 0.54
CA TYR A 56 13.71 1.92 1.78
C TYR A 56 13.75 0.47 2.27
N VAL A 57 13.53 -0.51 1.39
CA VAL A 57 13.61 -1.92 1.79
C VAL A 57 15.01 -2.32 2.20
N VAL A 58 16.06 -1.81 1.55
CA VAL A 58 17.43 -2.02 2.02
C VAL A 58 17.62 -1.45 3.43
N CYS A 59 17.04 -0.29 3.74
CA CYS A 59 17.07 0.27 5.09
C CYS A 59 16.38 -0.64 6.11
N LEU A 60 15.16 -1.12 5.80
CA LEU A 60 14.46 -2.09 6.64
C LEU A 60 15.29 -3.37 6.86
N GLN A 61 15.98 -3.86 5.84
CA GLN A 61 16.83 -5.04 5.95
C GLN A 61 18.03 -4.83 6.87
N ILE A 62 18.65 -3.65 6.82
CA ILE A 62 19.75 -3.31 7.73
C ILE A 62 19.22 -3.29 9.17
N LEU A 63 18.08 -2.63 9.43
CA LEU A 63 17.46 -2.62 10.76
C LEU A 63 17.16 -4.03 11.26
N ASN A 64 16.57 -4.89 10.44
CA ASN A 64 16.26 -6.27 10.81
C ASN A 64 17.52 -7.12 11.09
N GLN A 65 18.65 -6.82 10.44
CA GLN A 65 19.91 -7.54 10.67
C GLN A 65 20.64 -7.07 11.92
N GLU A 66 20.60 -5.77 12.22
CA GLU A 66 21.31 -5.15 13.33
C GLU A 66 20.48 -5.19 14.63
N LEU A 67 19.15 -5.25 14.53
CA LEU A 67 18.21 -5.34 15.65
C LEU A 67 17.28 -6.55 15.53
N PRO A 68 17.82 -7.79 15.43
CA PRO A 68 17.02 -9.00 15.25
C PRO A 68 16.10 -9.33 16.44
N GLN A 69 16.35 -8.73 17.61
CA GLN A 69 15.53 -8.87 18.81
C GLN A 69 14.23 -8.05 18.75
N LEU A 70 14.11 -7.13 17.80
CA LEU A 70 12.89 -6.35 17.58
C LEU A 70 12.02 -7.09 16.55
N ASP A 71 11.13 -7.94 17.05
CA ASP A 71 10.31 -8.87 16.27
C ASP A 71 8.87 -8.40 16.04
N ALA A 72 8.44 -7.32 16.71
CA ALA A 72 7.08 -6.79 16.62
C ALA A 72 6.77 -6.01 15.32
N GLY A 73 7.56 -6.22 14.25
CA GLY A 73 7.34 -5.58 12.95
C GLY A 73 7.86 -4.14 12.88
N ILE A 74 7.46 -3.41 11.82
CA ILE A 74 8.08 -2.14 11.43
C ILE A 74 7.99 -1.02 12.47
N TYR A 75 7.04 -1.07 13.41
CA TYR A 75 6.89 -0.04 14.45
C TYR A 75 7.89 -0.19 15.60
N SER A 76 8.40 -1.40 15.85
CA SER A 76 9.33 -1.68 16.95
C SER A 76 10.65 -0.91 16.79
N TYR A 77 11.15 -0.77 15.55
CA TYR A 77 12.32 0.05 15.24
C TYR A 77 12.10 1.53 15.59
N THR A 78 10.90 2.03 15.30
CA THR A 78 10.51 3.41 15.57
C THR A 78 10.36 3.68 17.06
N ASP A 79 9.72 2.77 17.79
CA ASP A 79 9.61 2.84 19.24
C ASP A 79 11.00 2.86 19.91
N HIS A 80 11.87 1.92 19.52
CA HIS A 80 13.24 1.85 20.02
C HIS A 80 14.05 3.13 19.72
N ALA A 81 13.87 3.74 18.54
CA ALA A 81 14.62 4.92 18.14
C ALA A 81 14.09 6.23 18.73
N PHE A 82 12.77 6.41 18.87
CA PHE A 82 12.14 7.70 19.18
C PHE A 82 11.17 7.70 20.36
N GLY A 83 10.84 6.52 20.91
CA GLY A 83 9.94 6.37 22.05
C GLY A 83 8.49 6.05 21.68
N SER A 84 7.68 5.81 22.72
CA SER A 84 6.36 5.19 22.62
C SER A 84 5.35 5.95 21.78
N PHE A 85 5.33 7.28 21.80
CA PHE A 85 4.35 8.01 20.99
C PHE A 85 4.65 7.90 19.50
N VAL A 86 5.93 7.98 19.11
CA VAL A 86 6.32 7.88 17.69
C VAL A 86 6.17 6.43 17.22
N GLY A 87 6.53 5.45 18.07
CA GLY A 87 6.24 4.03 17.85
C GLY A 87 4.75 3.76 17.65
N PHE A 88 3.90 4.33 18.51
CA PHE A 88 2.45 4.24 18.38
C PHE A 88 1.94 4.82 17.06
N ASN A 89 2.38 6.02 16.67
CA ASN A 89 1.97 6.61 15.38
C ASN A 89 2.44 5.77 14.18
N SER A 90 3.61 5.13 14.28
CA SER A 90 4.08 4.17 13.27
C SER A 90 3.13 2.97 13.16
N ALA A 91 2.75 2.36 14.29
CA ALA A 91 1.84 1.22 14.32
C ALA A 91 0.42 1.60 13.87
N LEU A 92 -0.07 2.76 14.33
CA LEU A 92 -1.36 3.32 13.96
C LEU A 92 -1.41 3.61 12.45
N GLY A 93 -0.40 4.27 11.89
CA GLY A 93 -0.32 4.55 10.46
C GLY A 93 -0.34 3.28 9.60
N TYR A 94 0.37 2.23 10.05
CA TYR A 94 0.33 0.94 9.38
C TYR A 94 -1.07 0.33 9.45
N TRP A 95 -1.68 0.25 10.64
CA TRP A 95 -3.03 -0.30 10.80
C TRP A 95 -4.09 0.48 10.00
N LEU A 96 -4.04 1.82 10.04
CA LEU A 96 -4.90 2.71 9.25
C LEU A 96 -4.78 2.39 7.76
N SER A 97 -3.54 2.29 7.26
CA SER A 97 -3.28 1.97 5.87
C SER A 97 -3.89 0.64 5.45
N VAL A 98 -3.71 -0.41 6.25
CA VAL A 98 -4.16 -1.77 5.90
C VAL A 98 -5.69 -1.85 5.83
N PHE A 99 -6.43 -1.23 6.75
CA PHE A 99 -7.89 -1.30 6.65
C PHE A 99 -8.44 -0.41 5.53
N LEU A 100 -7.83 0.74 5.25
CA LEU A 100 -8.22 1.57 4.09
C LEU A 100 -7.93 0.83 2.78
N ALA A 101 -6.82 0.09 2.72
CA ALA A 101 -6.51 -0.78 1.60
C ALA A 101 -7.59 -1.86 1.38
N ASN A 102 -8.15 -2.42 2.45
CA ASN A 102 -9.26 -3.36 2.35
C ASN A 102 -10.50 -2.76 1.66
N VAL A 103 -10.82 -1.48 1.94
CA VAL A 103 -11.93 -0.78 1.28
C VAL A 103 -11.65 -0.59 -0.22
N ALA A 104 -10.42 -0.19 -0.57
CA ALA A 104 -10.00 -0.08 -1.97
C ALA A 104 -10.05 -1.45 -2.69
N LEU A 105 -9.53 -2.50 -2.08
CA LEU A 105 -9.55 -3.85 -2.64
C LEU A 105 -10.98 -4.37 -2.81
N ALA A 106 -11.89 -4.07 -1.86
CA ALA A 106 -13.29 -4.40 -2.00
C ALA A 106 -13.91 -3.73 -3.23
N SER A 107 -13.72 -2.42 -3.40
CA SER A 107 -14.19 -1.71 -4.59
C SER A 107 -13.64 -2.35 -5.88
N LEU A 108 -12.35 -2.66 -5.91
CA LEU A 108 -11.72 -3.29 -7.08
C LEU A 108 -12.29 -4.67 -7.42
N VAL A 109 -12.57 -5.51 -6.42
CA VAL A 109 -13.21 -6.83 -6.63
C VAL A 109 -14.58 -6.65 -7.27
N PHE A 110 -15.39 -5.73 -6.78
CA PHE A 110 -16.74 -5.50 -7.31
C PHE A 110 -16.74 -4.78 -8.66
N SER A 111 -15.76 -3.91 -8.93
CA SER A 111 -15.55 -3.35 -10.28
C SER A 111 -15.15 -4.44 -11.28
N ALA A 112 -14.31 -5.41 -10.91
CA ALA A 112 -13.98 -6.52 -11.80
C ALA A 112 -15.13 -7.51 -11.98
N LEU A 113 -15.95 -7.74 -10.94
CA LEU A 113 -17.15 -8.57 -11.03
C LEU A 113 -18.24 -7.96 -11.92
N SER A 114 -18.25 -6.63 -12.08
CA SER A 114 -19.29 -5.98 -12.89
C SER A 114 -19.20 -6.33 -14.38
N TYR A 115 -18.02 -6.72 -14.86
CA TYR A 115 -17.83 -7.26 -16.21
C TYR A 115 -18.69 -8.52 -16.45
N PHE A 116 -18.85 -9.36 -15.43
CA PHE A 116 -19.65 -10.60 -15.52
C PHE A 116 -21.11 -10.39 -15.08
N PHE A 117 -21.33 -9.43 -14.18
CA PHE A 117 -22.63 -9.19 -13.57
C PHE A 117 -22.94 -7.68 -13.55
N ASN A 118 -23.75 -7.23 -14.51
CA ASN A 118 -24.17 -5.83 -14.64
C ASN A 118 -24.74 -5.20 -13.37
N LEU A 119 -25.24 -6.01 -12.42
CA LEU A 119 -25.72 -5.58 -11.10
C LEU A 119 -24.70 -4.70 -10.35
N PHE A 120 -23.40 -4.97 -10.50
CA PHE A 120 -22.36 -4.27 -9.76
C PHE A 120 -21.92 -2.95 -10.40
N GLY A 121 -22.34 -2.64 -11.63
CA GLY A 121 -22.07 -1.35 -12.28
C GLY A 121 -20.58 -1.02 -12.38
N ASP A 122 -20.11 -0.02 -11.64
CA ASP A 122 -18.70 0.38 -11.53
C ASP A 122 -18.01 -0.14 -10.25
N GLY A 123 -18.68 -1.00 -9.48
CA GLY A 123 -18.22 -1.49 -8.18
C GLY A 123 -18.48 -0.53 -7.02
N GLN A 124 -19.18 0.59 -7.26
CA GLN A 124 -19.39 1.68 -6.30
C GLN A 124 -20.88 2.00 -6.16
N ASN A 125 -21.69 0.95 -5.97
CA ASN A 125 -23.12 1.06 -5.79
C ASN A 125 -23.61 0.24 -4.59
N ILE A 126 -24.90 0.33 -4.29
CA ILE A 126 -25.50 -0.36 -3.13
C ILE A 126 -25.31 -1.88 -3.16
N TYR A 127 -25.38 -2.50 -4.33
CA TYR A 127 -25.19 -3.95 -4.47
C TYR A 127 -23.75 -4.35 -4.22
N SER A 128 -22.80 -3.52 -4.66
CA SER A 128 -21.37 -3.70 -4.39
C SER A 128 -21.06 -3.56 -2.90
N VAL A 129 -21.68 -2.60 -2.21
CA VAL A 129 -21.55 -2.43 -0.75
C VAL A 129 -22.13 -3.63 -0.01
N ILE A 130 -23.32 -4.12 -0.39
CA ILE A 130 -23.93 -5.31 0.23
C ILE A 130 -23.03 -6.53 0.01
N GLY A 131 -22.58 -6.76 -1.22
CA GLY A 131 -21.69 -7.87 -1.55
C GLY A 131 -20.37 -7.79 -0.77
N ALA A 132 -19.74 -6.62 -0.72
CA ALA A 132 -18.50 -6.39 0.02
C ALA A 132 -18.69 -6.60 1.52
N SER A 133 -19.83 -6.18 2.07
CA SER A 133 -20.18 -6.40 3.48
C SER A 133 -20.33 -7.90 3.78
N LEU A 134 -21.05 -8.64 2.94
CA LEU A 134 -21.22 -10.09 3.10
C LEU A 134 -19.87 -10.83 3.06
N LEU A 135 -18.99 -10.45 2.13
CA LEU A 135 -17.64 -11.00 2.03
C LEU A 135 -16.79 -10.64 3.25
N LEU A 136 -16.79 -9.38 3.68
CA LEU A 136 -16.05 -8.90 4.85
C LEU A 136 -16.41 -9.67 6.11
N TRP A 137 -17.70 -9.80 6.41
CA TRP A 137 -18.17 -10.52 7.58
C TRP A 137 -18.01 -12.03 7.44
N GLY A 138 -18.13 -12.57 6.23
CA GLY A 138 -17.78 -13.97 5.93
C GLY A 138 -16.32 -14.26 6.30
N MET A 139 -15.38 -13.43 5.83
CA MET A 139 -13.96 -13.52 6.20
C MET A 139 -13.74 -13.34 7.70
N HIS A 140 -14.43 -12.38 8.34
CA HIS A 140 -14.37 -12.17 9.78
C HIS A 140 -14.68 -13.44 10.58
N PHE A 141 -15.79 -14.11 10.27
CA PHE A 141 -16.19 -15.33 10.99
C PHE A 141 -15.25 -16.50 10.71
N ILE A 142 -14.66 -16.58 9.52
CA ILE A 142 -13.61 -17.56 9.20
C ILE A 142 -12.39 -17.31 10.10
N PHE A 143 -11.91 -16.08 10.20
CA PHE A 143 -10.77 -15.74 11.05
C PHE A 143 -11.01 -16.01 12.53
N LEU A 144 -12.23 -15.75 13.04
CA LEU A 144 -12.60 -16.10 14.41
C LEU A 144 -12.59 -17.61 14.69
N ARG A 145 -12.58 -18.47 13.68
CA ARG A 145 -12.48 -19.93 13.84
C ARG A 145 -11.03 -20.45 13.83
N GLY A 146 -10.04 -19.55 13.78
CA GLY A 146 -8.62 -19.87 13.82
C GLY A 146 -7.93 -19.74 12.45
N ALA A 147 -6.65 -19.35 12.46
CA ALA A 147 -5.91 -18.90 11.28
C ALA A 147 -5.37 -20.01 10.35
N ASN A 148 -5.69 -21.29 10.61
CA ASN A 148 -5.09 -22.43 9.91
C ASN A 148 -5.51 -22.60 8.43
N PHE A 149 -6.40 -21.74 7.92
CA PHE A 149 -6.84 -21.76 6.53
C PHE A 149 -5.99 -20.87 5.58
N ALA A 150 -5.22 -19.92 6.12
CA ALA A 150 -4.60 -18.84 5.34
C ALA A 150 -3.33 -19.24 4.57
N SER A 151 -2.56 -20.21 5.06
CA SER A 151 -1.20 -20.48 4.56
C SER A 151 -1.15 -21.19 3.20
N LYS A 152 -2.23 -21.87 2.79
CA LYS A 152 -2.28 -22.66 1.53
C LYS A 152 -2.78 -21.87 0.32
N ILE A 153 -3.44 -20.73 0.54
CA ILE A 153 -4.12 -19.96 -0.52
C ILE A 153 -3.13 -19.06 -1.31
N ASN A 154 -2.05 -18.61 -0.67
CA ASN A 154 -1.16 -17.59 -1.24
C ASN A 154 -0.41 -18.04 -2.52
N GLY A 155 -0.07 -19.33 -2.63
CA GLY A 155 0.61 -19.87 -3.81
C GLY A 155 -0.25 -19.80 -5.07
N ILE A 156 -1.53 -20.20 -4.95
CA ILE A 156 -2.49 -20.15 -6.06
C ILE A 156 -2.76 -18.71 -6.46
N VAL A 157 -2.96 -17.80 -5.50
CA VAL A 157 -3.17 -16.36 -5.75
C VAL A 157 -1.98 -15.76 -6.49
N THR A 158 -0.75 -16.15 -6.15
CA THR A 158 0.48 -15.67 -6.79
C THR A 158 0.53 -16.04 -8.27
N ILE A 159 0.27 -17.30 -8.60
CA ILE A 159 0.27 -17.77 -9.99
C ILE A 159 -0.88 -17.12 -10.77
N ALA A 160 -2.07 -17.05 -10.15
CA ALA A 160 -3.27 -16.50 -10.77
C ALA A 160 -3.15 -15.02 -11.14
N LYS A 161 -2.34 -14.23 -10.42
CA LYS A 161 -2.11 -12.81 -10.76
C LYS A 161 -0.95 -12.56 -11.71
N LEU A 162 0.11 -13.37 -11.66
CA LEU A 162 1.28 -13.15 -12.52
C LEU A 162 1.03 -13.56 -13.97
N ILE A 163 0.29 -14.65 -14.21
CA ILE A 163 0.01 -15.13 -15.57
C ILE A 163 -0.72 -14.05 -16.41
N PRO A 164 -1.83 -13.44 -15.95
CA PRO A 164 -2.49 -12.37 -16.70
C PRO A 164 -1.56 -11.18 -16.98
N LEU A 165 -0.69 -10.81 -16.03
CA LEU A 165 0.26 -9.71 -16.21
C LEU A 165 1.30 -10.01 -17.29
N PHE A 166 1.86 -11.23 -17.32
CA PHE A 166 2.83 -11.59 -18.37
C PHE A 166 2.18 -11.69 -19.74
N ILE A 167 0.96 -12.26 -19.83
CA ILE A 167 0.19 -12.29 -21.08
C ILE A 167 -0.09 -10.86 -21.55
N PHE A 168 -0.52 -9.98 -20.65
CA PHE A 168 -0.74 -8.57 -20.95
C PHE A 168 0.50 -7.90 -21.54
N ILE A 169 1.65 -8.03 -20.86
CA ILE A 169 2.91 -7.43 -21.30
C ILE A 169 3.32 -7.94 -22.68
N ILE A 170 3.26 -9.26 -22.91
CA ILE A 170 3.61 -9.84 -24.21
C ILE A 170 2.68 -9.33 -25.32
N SER A 171 1.37 -9.34 -25.08
CA SER A 171 0.39 -8.83 -26.04
C SER A 171 0.59 -7.35 -26.34
N ALA A 172 0.88 -6.53 -25.32
CA ALA A 172 1.12 -5.09 -25.49
C ALA A 172 2.44 -4.80 -26.22
N ILE A 173 3.48 -5.64 -26.07
CA ILE A 173 4.70 -5.55 -26.89
C ILE A 173 4.39 -5.83 -28.37
N ILE A 174 3.55 -6.84 -28.64
CA ILE A 174 3.19 -7.19 -30.02
C ILE A 174 2.31 -6.10 -30.66
N ALA A 175 1.44 -5.48 -29.88
CA ALA A 175 0.53 -4.42 -30.31
C ALA A 175 1.12 -3.00 -30.19
N PHE A 176 2.44 -2.87 -29.99
CA PHE A 176 3.10 -1.60 -29.77
C PHE A 176 3.03 -0.71 -31.01
N ASP A 177 2.42 0.46 -30.88
CA ASP A 177 2.39 1.52 -31.89
C ASP A 177 3.44 2.60 -31.55
N ALA A 178 4.48 2.68 -32.38
CA ALA A 178 5.58 3.63 -32.20
C ALA A 178 5.21 5.08 -32.54
N ASP A 179 4.28 5.27 -33.47
CA ASP A 179 3.85 6.59 -33.90
C ASP A 179 2.99 7.23 -32.80
N LEU A 180 2.04 6.46 -32.24
CA LEU A 180 1.24 6.87 -31.09
C LEU A 180 2.13 7.18 -29.87
N PHE A 181 3.07 6.28 -29.55
CA PHE A 181 3.94 6.42 -28.39
C PHE A 181 4.83 7.68 -28.47
N SER A 182 5.39 7.97 -29.64
CA SER A 182 6.25 9.14 -29.84
C SER A 182 5.46 10.45 -29.86
N ALA A 183 4.23 10.44 -30.38
CA ALA A 183 3.37 11.61 -30.45
C ALA A 183 2.95 12.13 -29.05
N GLU A 184 2.82 11.27 -28.05
CA GLU A 184 2.31 11.64 -26.72
C GLU A 184 3.36 11.59 -25.60
N THR A 185 4.65 11.47 -25.95
CA THR A 185 5.72 11.19 -24.97
C THR A 185 5.75 12.20 -23.82
N TRP A 186 5.67 13.50 -24.10
CA TRP A 186 5.79 14.54 -23.08
C TRP A 186 4.47 15.21 -22.71
N GLY A 187 3.45 15.11 -23.57
CA GLY A 187 2.13 15.70 -23.31
C GLY A 187 2.18 17.21 -23.09
N THR A 188 3.09 17.90 -23.80
CA THR A 188 3.32 19.35 -23.75
C THR A 188 2.74 20.04 -25.00
N ILE A 189 2.54 21.36 -24.94
CA ILE A 189 2.15 22.16 -26.11
C ILE A 189 3.26 22.00 -27.16
N ASN A 190 2.92 21.50 -28.36
CA ASN A 190 3.84 21.14 -29.46
C ASN A 190 4.79 19.94 -29.18
N ASN A 191 4.55 19.16 -28.12
CA ASN A 191 5.36 18.01 -27.72
C ASN A 191 6.85 18.34 -27.43
N GLU A 192 7.18 19.62 -27.18
CA GLU A 192 8.50 20.07 -26.75
C GLU A 192 8.70 19.88 -25.24
N PHE A 193 9.83 19.32 -24.83
CA PHE A 193 10.10 19.06 -23.43
C PHE A 193 10.25 20.36 -22.62
N SER A 194 9.45 20.51 -21.56
CA SER A 194 9.56 21.62 -20.62
C SER A 194 9.43 21.16 -19.17
N TRP A 195 10.47 21.40 -18.37
CA TRP A 195 10.48 21.03 -16.95
C TRP A 195 9.34 21.65 -16.15
N SER A 196 8.90 22.87 -16.48
CA SER A 196 7.79 23.54 -15.78
C SER A 196 6.45 22.84 -16.00
N GLN A 197 6.29 22.11 -17.10
CA GLN A 197 5.08 21.34 -17.43
C GLN A 197 5.19 19.87 -16.99
N VAL A 198 6.40 19.29 -17.02
CA VAL A 198 6.65 17.87 -16.70
C VAL A 198 6.81 17.63 -15.19
N ALA A 199 7.46 18.52 -14.45
CA ALA A 199 7.70 18.32 -13.02
C ALA A 199 6.41 18.19 -12.18
N PRO A 200 5.33 18.96 -12.42
CA PRO A 200 4.05 18.75 -11.75
C PRO A 200 3.42 17.38 -12.07
N GLN A 201 3.56 16.90 -13.30
CA GLN A 201 3.07 15.58 -13.72
C GLN A 201 3.83 14.46 -13.00
N ILE A 202 5.16 14.56 -12.90
CA ILE A 202 5.99 13.61 -12.14
C ILE A 202 5.55 13.59 -10.67
N LYS A 203 5.28 14.76 -10.07
CA LYS A 203 4.79 14.84 -8.68
C LYS A 203 3.46 14.10 -8.51
N SER A 204 2.47 14.37 -9.37
CA SER A 204 1.17 13.71 -9.33
C SER A 204 1.24 12.21 -9.59
N ALA A 205 2.06 11.78 -10.55
CA ALA A 205 2.31 10.37 -10.84
C ALA A 205 3.03 9.68 -9.67
N THR A 206 4.00 10.34 -9.03
CA THR A 206 4.69 9.78 -7.84
C THR A 206 3.69 9.52 -6.72
N MET A 207 2.78 10.47 -6.45
CA MET A 207 1.71 10.29 -5.46
C MET A 207 0.90 9.00 -5.70
N LEU A 208 0.48 8.75 -6.94
CA LEU A 208 -0.29 7.54 -7.29
C LEU A 208 0.55 6.27 -7.21
N SER A 209 1.84 6.35 -7.55
CA SER A 209 2.74 5.19 -7.53
C SER A 209 2.99 4.62 -6.14
N VAL A 210 2.82 5.40 -5.07
CA VAL A 210 3.05 4.91 -3.70
C VAL A 210 2.18 3.69 -3.42
N TRP A 211 0.92 3.72 -3.87
CA TRP A 211 -0.05 2.65 -3.67
C TRP A 211 0.43 1.29 -4.17
N VAL A 212 1.07 1.23 -5.34
CA VAL A 212 1.54 -0.03 -5.92
C VAL A 212 2.79 -0.59 -5.25
N PHE A 213 3.43 0.20 -4.38
CA PHE A 213 4.57 -0.22 -3.56
C PHE A 213 4.21 -0.39 -2.08
N VAL A 214 2.98 -0.14 -1.65
CA VAL A 214 2.56 -0.51 -0.30
C VAL A 214 2.57 -2.03 -0.16
N GLY A 215 3.15 -2.56 0.92
CA GLY A 215 3.35 -4.00 1.13
C GLY A 215 4.80 -4.47 0.89
N VAL A 216 5.71 -3.55 0.57
CA VAL A 216 7.15 -3.83 0.41
C VAL A 216 7.82 -4.37 1.67
N GLU A 217 7.25 -4.11 2.85
CA GLU A 217 7.70 -4.68 4.12
C GLU A 217 7.57 -6.22 4.17
N GLY A 218 6.68 -6.81 3.36
CA GLY A 218 6.55 -8.26 3.22
C GLY A 218 7.86 -8.94 2.78
N ALA A 219 8.73 -8.24 2.06
CA ALA A 219 10.06 -8.71 1.68
C ALA A 219 10.90 -9.09 2.93
N VAL A 220 10.79 -8.29 3.99
CA VAL A 220 11.54 -8.48 5.24
C VAL A 220 10.93 -9.62 6.04
N VAL A 221 9.60 -9.70 6.11
CA VAL A 221 8.87 -10.79 6.79
C VAL A 221 9.27 -12.15 6.20
N TYR A 222 9.31 -12.29 4.87
CA TYR A 222 9.72 -13.55 4.25
C TYR A 222 11.22 -13.82 4.36
N SER A 223 12.05 -12.77 4.45
CA SER A 223 13.50 -12.91 4.61
C SER A 223 13.90 -13.65 5.90
N ALA A 224 13.10 -13.54 6.96
CA ALA A 224 13.31 -14.28 8.21
C ALA A 224 13.24 -15.81 8.01
N ARG A 225 12.50 -16.27 6.99
CA ARG A 225 12.33 -17.68 6.64
C ARG A 225 13.35 -18.17 5.61
N ALA A 226 14.33 -17.34 5.23
CA ALA A 226 15.32 -17.67 4.21
C ALA A 226 16.31 -18.75 4.64
N LYS A 227 16.83 -19.52 3.67
CA LYS A 227 17.88 -20.53 3.90
C LYS A 227 19.16 -19.93 4.50
N ASN A 228 19.56 -18.76 4.04
CA ASN A 228 20.69 -18.00 4.60
C ASN A 228 20.61 -16.50 4.23
N LYS A 229 21.34 -15.66 4.98
CA LYS A 229 21.38 -14.20 4.79
C LYS A 229 21.92 -13.77 3.41
N LYS A 230 22.83 -14.55 2.80
CA LYS A 230 23.38 -14.24 1.46
C LYS A 230 22.31 -14.28 0.36
N ILE A 231 21.29 -15.14 0.50
CA ILE A 231 20.18 -15.24 -0.45
C ILE A 231 19.21 -14.07 -0.29
N VAL A 232 19.02 -13.56 0.94
CA VAL A 232 18.06 -12.46 1.22
C VAL A 232 18.35 -11.23 0.37
N GLY A 233 19.59 -10.71 0.39
CA GLY A 233 19.94 -9.52 -0.39
C GLY A 233 19.73 -9.71 -1.89
N LYS A 234 20.09 -10.89 -2.44
CA LYS A 234 19.86 -11.22 -3.85
C LYS A 234 18.37 -11.32 -4.17
N ALA A 235 17.58 -11.98 -3.32
CA ALA A 235 16.15 -12.15 -3.50
C ALA A 235 15.45 -10.79 -3.56
N THR A 236 15.79 -9.88 -2.65
CA THR A 236 15.21 -8.55 -2.58
C THR A 236 15.56 -7.71 -3.79
N ALA A 237 16.85 -7.64 -4.17
CA ALA A 237 17.26 -6.90 -5.35
C ALA A 237 16.55 -7.40 -6.62
N LEU A 238 16.53 -8.72 -6.84
CA LEU A 238 15.88 -9.32 -8.01
C LEU A 238 14.36 -9.13 -7.99
N SER A 239 13.73 -9.21 -6.81
CA SER A 239 12.29 -8.97 -6.67
C SER A 239 11.94 -7.52 -7.04
N PHE A 240 12.71 -6.54 -6.56
CA PHE A 240 12.45 -5.14 -6.86
C PHE A 240 12.71 -4.80 -8.33
N VAL A 241 13.78 -5.34 -8.93
CA VAL A 241 13.99 -5.21 -10.38
C VAL A 241 12.79 -5.76 -11.13
N LEU A 242 12.31 -6.96 -10.78
CA LEU A 242 11.16 -7.57 -11.43
C LEU A 242 9.86 -6.77 -11.23
N ILE A 243 9.58 -6.30 -10.01
CA ILE A 243 8.39 -5.49 -9.70
C ILE A 243 8.41 -4.19 -10.51
N ILE A 244 9.53 -3.46 -10.50
CA ILE A 244 9.68 -2.20 -11.24
C ILE A 244 9.55 -2.46 -12.75
N SER A 245 10.16 -3.53 -13.26
CA SER A 245 10.00 -3.91 -14.67
C SER A 245 8.56 -4.23 -15.03
N ILE A 246 7.83 -4.97 -14.19
CA ILE A 246 6.41 -5.27 -14.44
C ILE A 246 5.59 -3.99 -14.44
N TYR A 247 5.78 -3.09 -13.47
CA TYR A 247 5.03 -1.84 -13.39
C TYR A 247 5.36 -0.91 -14.56
N LEU A 248 6.64 -0.76 -14.91
CA LEU A 248 7.05 0.02 -16.06
C LEU A 248 6.49 -0.55 -17.36
N LEU A 249 6.68 -1.85 -17.63
CA LEU A 249 6.23 -2.46 -18.87
C LEU A 249 4.70 -2.41 -18.97
N ALA A 250 3.97 -2.83 -17.94
CA ALA A 250 2.52 -2.83 -17.96
C ALA A 250 1.94 -1.41 -18.17
N THR A 251 2.54 -0.40 -17.54
CA THR A 251 2.05 0.99 -17.68
C THR A 251 2.50 1.64 -18.98
N VAL A 252 3.80 1.64 -19.28
CA VAL A 252 4.38 2.33 -20.44
C VAL A 252 3.91 1.72 -21.75
N LEU A 253 3.81 0.39 -21.85
CA LEU A 253 3.29 -0.26 -23.06
C LEU A 253 1.81 0.05 -23.28
N SER A 254 1.03 0.31 -22.23
CA SER A 254 -0.38 0.70 -22.41
C SER A 254 -0.50 2.02 -23.18
N PHE A 255 0.40 2.98 -22.94
CA PHE A 255 0.48 4.24 -23.70
C PHE A 255 0.96 4.06 -25.15
N ALA A 256 1.44 2.88 -25.52
CA ALA A 256 1.75 2.53 -26.90
C ALA A 256 0.62 1.75 -27.58
N VAL A 257 -0.46 1.43 -26.85
CA VAL A 257 -1.61 0.69 -27.39
C VAL A 257 -2.83 1.61 -27.53
N LEU A 258 -3.05 2.50 -26.56
CA LEU A 258 -4.16 3.47 -26.55
C LEU A 258 -3.62 4.86 -26.24
N SER A 259 -4.30 5.88 -26.75
CA SER A 259 -3.98 7.28 -26.45
C SER A 259 -4.18 7.56 -24.95
N ARG A 260 -3.52 8.60 -24.45
CA ARG A 260 -3.68 9.04 -23.05
C ARG A 260 -5.13 9.35 -22.70
N GLU A 261 -5.88 9.96 -23.61
CA GLU A 261 -7.30 10.30 -23.40
C GLU A 261 -8.14 9.03 -23.25
N GLU A 262 -7.95 8.06 -24.15
CA GLU A 262 -8.63 6.76 -24.06
C GLU A 262 -8.27 6.03 -22.77
N LEU A 263 -6.98 5.96 -22.42
CA LEU A 263 -6.52 5.32 -21.18
C LEU A 263 -7.12 5.95 -19.92
N ALA A 264 -7.20 7.27 -19.88
CA ALA A 264 -7.75 8.01 -18.76
C ALA A 264 -9.27 7.78 -18.61
N GLY A 265 -9.97 7.57 -19.73
CA GLY A 265 -11.41 7.31 -19.80
C GLY A 265 -11.84 5.87 -19.54
N LEU A 266 -10.90 4.92 -19.44
CA LEU A 266 -11.24 3.51 -19.21
C LEU A 266 -11.91 3.29 -17.85
N ALA A 267 -12.97 2.47 -17.85
CA ALA A 267 -13.50 1.92 -16.61
C ALA A 267 -12.46 1.05 -15.88
N LYS A 268 -12.63 0.84 -14.58
CA LYS A 268 -11.72 0.01 -13.78
C LYS A 268 -12.22 -1.44 -13.75
N PRO A 269 -11.36 -2.47 -13.89
CA PRO A 269 -9.92 -2.40 -14.06
C PRO A 269 -9.46 -2.03 -15.49
N GLY A 270 -8.66 -0.97 -15.64
CA GLY A 270 -8.26 -0.43 -16.96
C GLY A 270 -7.49 -1.43 -17.83
N MET A 271 -6.63 -2.24 -17.21
CA MET A 271 -5.85 -3.29 -17.90
C MET A 271 -6.72 -4.28 -18.67
N ALA A 272 -7.94 -4.56 -18.20
CA ALA A 272 -8.84 -5.49 -18.86
C ALA A 272 -9.28 -4.97 -20.24
N GLN A 273 -9.62 -3.69 -20.32
CA GLN A 273 -10.03 -3.03 -21.56
C GLN A 273 -8.85 -2.84 -22.51
N VAL A 274 -7.66 -2.51 -21.99
CA VAL A 274 -6.44 -2.46 -22.83
C VAL A 274 -6.14 -3.83 -23.43
N LEU A 275 -6.30 -4.93 -22.68
CA LEU A 275 -6.08 -6.25 -23.26
C LEU A 275 -7.17 -6.62 -24.27
N GLU A 276 -8.42 -6.26 -23.98
CA GLU A 276 -9.56 -6.49 -24.88
C GLU A 276 -9.41 -5.79 -26.22
N SER A 277 -8.85 -4.58 -26.27
CA SER A 277 -8.59 -3.89 -27.54
C SER A 277 -7.52 -4.60 -28.40
N ILE A 278 -6.62 -5.38 -27.79
CA ILE A 278 -5.57 -6.11 -28.50
C ILE A 278 -6.04 -7.48 -28.98
N VAL A 279 -6.64 -8.27 -28.08
CA VAL A 279 -6.92 -9.70 -28.32
C VAL A 279 -8.41 -10.07 -28.30
N GLY A 280 -9.28 -9.10 -28.04
CA GLY A 280 -10.73 -9.29 -27.93
C GLY A 280 -11.22 -9.72 -26.53
N PRO A 281 -12.50 -10.10 -26.40
CA PRO A 281 -13.18 -10.24 -25.10
C PRO A 281 -12.55 -11.25 -24.13
N TRP A 282 -11.88 -12.29 -24.63
CA TRP A 282 -11.22 -13.26 -23.77
C TRP A 282 -10.09 -12.62 -22.94
N GLY A 283 -9.47 -11.55 -23.44
CA GLY A 283 -8.47 -10.77 -22.73
C GLY A 283 -9.04 -10.08 -21.49
N ALA A 284 -10.19 -9.41 -21.64
CA ALA A 284 -10.91 -8.81 -20.51
C ALA A 284 -11.33 -9.86 -19.48
N ILE A 285 -11.85 -11.02 -19.92
CA ILE A 285 -12.22 -12.12 -19.02
C ILE A 285 -11.01 -12.58 -18.20
N LEU A 286 -9.87 -12.82 -18.84
CA LEU A 286 -8.65 -13.26 -18.20
C LEU A 286 -8.18 -12.27 -17.12
N ILE A 287 -8.14 -10.97 -17.46
CA ILE A 287 -7.69 -9.94 -16.53
C ILE A 287 -8.68 -9.77 -15.37
N ASN A 288 -9.99 -9.71 -15.63
CA ASN A 288 -10.98 -9.57 -14.57
C ASN A 288 -10.96 -10.74 -13.59
N LEU A 289 -10.83 -11.99 -14.06
CA LEU A 289 -10.64 -13.15 -13.18
C LEU A 289 -9.35 -13.05 -12.37
N GLY A 290 -8.25 -12.63 -13.00
CA GLY A 290 -6.97 -12.39 -12.33
C GLY A 290 -7.07 -11.32 -11.24
N VAL A 291 -7.76 -10.22 -11.51
CA VAL A 291 -8.02 -9.12 -10.57
C VAL A 291 -8.85 -9.62 -9.39
N ILE A 292 -9.94 -10.35 -9.63
CA ILE A 292 -10.80 -10.89 -8.57
C ILE A 292 -9.99 -11.78 -7.62
N ILE A 293 -9.24 -12.74 -8.16
CA ILE A 293 -8.43 -13.66 -7.34
C ILE A 293 -7.32 -12.91 -6.60
N SER A 294 -6.63 -11.98 -7.27
CA SER A 294 -5.55 -11.18 -6.69
C SER A 294 -6.05 -10.29 -5.55
N ALA A 295 -7.12 -9.52 -5.80
CA ALA A 295 -7.66 -8.57 -4.85
C ALA A 295 -8.34 -9.25 -3.67
N LEU A 296 -9.07 -10.37 -3.87
CA LEU A 296 -9.62 -11.17 -2.78
C LEU A 296 -8.50 -11.78 -1.92
N GLY A 297 -7.44 -12.30 -2.53
CA GLY A 297 -6.29 -12.85 -1.81
C GLY A 297 -5.57 -11.78 -0.98
N ALA A 298 -5.35 -10.60 -1.56
CA ALA A 298 -4.77 -9.46 -0.86
C ALA A 298 -5.67 -8.98 0.29
N TRP A 299 -6.98 -8.83 0.04
CA TRP A 299 -7.94 -8.39 1.06
C TRP A 299 -8.01 -9.36 2.24
N PHE A 300 -8.02 -10.66 1.95
CA PHE A 300 -7.96 -11.69 2.99
C PHE A 300 -6.67 -11.58 3.83
N ALA A 301 -5.50 -11.46 3.19
CA ALA A 301 -4.22 -11.32 3.89
C ALA A 301 -4.13 -10.02 4.71
N CYS A 302 -4.53 -8.89 4.14
CA CYS A 302 -4.54 -7.58 4.80
C CYS A 302 -5.48 -7.56 6.01
N THR A 303 -6.65 -8.18 5.92
CA THR A 303 -7.57 -8.31 7.07
C THR A 303 -6.94 -9.06 8.24
N MET A 304 -6.21 -10.15 7.95
CA MET A 304 -5.47 -10.89 8.96
C MET A 304 -4.34 -10.04 9.58
N PHE A 305 -3.55 -9.36 8.73
CA PHE A 305 -2.46 -8.49 9.20
C PHE A 305 -2.96 -7.32 10.06
N ALA A 306 -4.08 -6.70 9.71
CA ALA A 306 -4.63 -5.60 10.49
C ALA A 306 -5.01 -6.02 11.92
N GLY A 307 -5.55 -7.23 12.09
CA GLY A 307 -5.79 -7.81 13.41
C GLY A 307 -4.49 -8.05 14.18
N GLU A 308 -3.48 -8.59 13.50
CA GLU A 308 -2.18 -8.89 14.09
C GLU A 308 -1.42 -7.65 14.56
N ILE A 309 -1.48 -6.54 13.82
CA ILE A 309 -0.83 -5.27 14.19
C ILE A 309 -1.36 -4.77 15.55
N LEU A 310 -2.68 -4.78 15.73
CA LEU A 310 -3.28 -4.38 17.01
C LEU A 310 -3.00 -5.37 18.13
N TYR A 311 -3.00 -6.67 17.82
CA TYR A 311 -2.73 -7.74 18.78
C TYR A 311 -1.29 -7.66 19.33
N GLN A 312 -0.30 -7.61 18.44
CA GLN A 312 1.12 -7.52 18.83
C GLN A 312 1.40 -6.19 19.52
N GLY A 313 0.91 -5.07 18.97
CA GLY A 313 1.09 -3.78 19.63
C GLY A 313 0.38 -3.70 20.99
N ALA A 314 -0.69 -4.46 21.23
CA ALA A 314 -1.29 -4.56 22.56
C ALA A 314 -0.46 -5.40 23.53
N LYS A 315 0.24 -6.44 23.06
CA LYS A 315 1.23 -7.19 23.87
C LYS A 315 2.42 -6.33 24.28
N ASP A 316 2.83 -5.42 23.40
CA ASP A 316 3.92 -4.47 23.66
C ASP A 316 3.48 -3.20 24.40
N ASN A 317 2.24 -3.15 24.91
CA ASN A 317 1.64 -1.98 25.58
C ASN A 317 1.54 -0.70 24.71
N VAL A 318 1.72 -0.81 23.40
CA VAL A 318 1.52 0.28 22.42
C VAL A 318 0.02 0.55 22.26
N PHE A 319 -0.79 -0.52 22.16
CA PHE A 319 -2.24 -0.45 22.09
C PHE A 319 -2.90 -0.95 23.38
N PRO A 320 -4.18 -0.62 23.61
CA PRO A 320 -4.95 -1.13 24.74
C PRO A 320 -4.98 -2.65 24.83
N HIS A 321 -4.78 -3.18 26.04
CA HIS A 321 -4.72 -4.63 26.32
C HIS A 321 -5.97 -5.42 25.86
N VAL A 322 -7.12 -4.77 25.66
CA VAL A 322 -8.31 -5.43 25.11
C VAL A 322 -8.02 -6.13 23.77
N PHE A 323 -7.12 -5.58 22.95
CA PHE A 323 -6.80 -6.13 21.64
C PHE A 323 -5.88 -7.34 21.71
N ALA A 324 -5.22 -7.58 22.85
CA ALA A 324 -4.47 -8.80 23.13
C ALA A 324 -5.36 -9.99 23.53
N ILE A 325 -6.68 -9.78 23.71
CA ILE A 325 -7.61 -10.84 24.11
C ILE A 325 -7.95 -11.74 22.92
N GLU A 326 -7.56 -13.00 23.03
CA GLU A 326 -7.89 -14.04 22.07
C GLU A 326 -9.23 -14.72 22.40
N ASN A 327 -9.79 -15.40 21.39
CA ASN A 327 -10.90 -16.32 21.60
C ASN A 327 -10.39 -17.76 21.79
N LYS A 328 -11.31 -18.72 21.89
CA LYS A 328 -11.00 -20.16 22.05
C LYS A 328 -10.21 -20.80 20.89
N HIS A 329 -10.02 -20.08 19.79
CA HIS A 329 -9.27 -20.52 18.61
C HIS A 329 -8.03 -19.64 18.37
N GLU A 330 -7.53 -18.95 19.41
CA GLU A 330 -6.31 -18.13 19.34
C GLU A 330 -6.40 -16.97 18.32
N ALA A 331 -7.61 -16.47 18.07
CA ALA A 331 -7.83 -15.33 17.18
C ALA A 331 -8.07 -14.04 17.99
N PRO A 332 -7.43 -12.90 17.64
CA PRO A 332 -7.54 -11.64 18.37
C PRO A 332 -8.90 -10.95 18.12
N LYS A 333 -9.91 -11.38 18.89
CA LYS A 333 -11.32 -11.11 18.58
C LYS A 333 -11.67 -9.63 18.52
N TYR A 334 -11.21 -8.83 19.49
CA TYR A 334 -11.57 -7.40 19.56
C TYR A 334 -10.79 -6.56 18.53
N ALA A 335 -9.56 -6.95 18.21
CA ALA A 335 -8.79 -6.32 17.14
C ALA A 335 -9.49 -6.49 15.78
N LEU A 336 -9.95 -7.72 15.49
CA LEU A 336 -10.69 -8.03 14.27
C LEU A 336 -12.05 -7.34 14.21
N ILE A 337 -12.79 -7.26 15.33
CA ILE A 337 -14.09 -6.57 15.39
C ILE A 337 -13.91 -5.07 15.11
N LEU A 338 -12.94 -4.42 15.76
CA LEU A 338 -12.68 -3.00 15.53
C LEU A 338 -12.29 -2.74 14.08
N THR A 339 -11.32 -3.51 13.55
CA THR A 339 -10.84 -3.36 12.19
C THR A 339 -11.97 -3.53 11.18
N ASN A 340 -12.72 -4.64 11.26
CA ASN A 340 -13.77 -4.92 10.28
C ASN A 340 -14.99 -4.01 10.46
N GLY A 341 -15.27 -3.54 11.68
CA GLY A 341 -16.27 -2.50 11.91
C GLY A 341 -15.90 -1.19 11.21
N LEU A 342 -14.63 -0.79 11.23
CA LEU A 342 -14.14 0.38 10.49
C LEU A 342 -14.16 0.16 8.98
N VAL A 343 -13.70 -0.99 8.49
CA VAL A 343 -13.82 -1.33 7.05
C VAL A 343 -15.28 -1.23 6.60
N GLN A 344 -16.20 -1.81 7.37
CA GLN A 344 -17.65 -1.74 7.09
C GLN A 344 -18.17 -0.31 7.05
N PHE A 345 -17.76 0.53 8.00
CA PHE A 345 -18.13 1.94 8.01
C PHE A 345 -17.62 2.67 6.77
N PHE A 346 -16.35 2.45 6.39
CA PHE A 346 -15.77 3.07 5.20
C PHE A 346 -16.27 2.47 3.88
N LEU A 347 -16.78 1.24 3.86
CA LEU A 347 -17.48 0.70 2.68
C LEU A 347 -18.73 1.53 2.32
N LEU A 348 -19.36 2.21 3.28
CA LEU A 348 -20.48 3.11 2.99
C LEU A 348 -20.05 4.34 2.16
N SER A 349 -18.76 4.70 2.18
CA SER A 349 -18.24 5.79 1.33
C SER A 349 -18.37 5.49 -0.16
N LEU A 350 -18.42 4.21 -0.55
CA LEU A 350 -18.64 3.79 -1.94
C LEU A 350 -19.99 4.27 -2.48
N LEU A 351 -20.97 4.61 -1.62
CA LEU A 351 -22.28 5.12 -2.03
C LEU A 351 -22.26 6.62 -2.38
N VAL A 352 -21.22 7.34 -1.96
CA VAL A 352 -21.17 8.80 -2.03
C VAL A 352 -20.03 9.30 -2.91
N ASN A 353 -18.94 8.52 -3.03
CA ASN A 353 -17.78 8.86 -3.84
C ASN A 353 -17.63 7.86 -5.00
N LYS A 354 -17.67 8.35 -6.25
CA LYS A 354 -17.49 7.55 -7.49
C LYS A 354 -16.03 7.20 -7.79
N SER A 355 -15.10 7.77 -7.03
CA SER A 355 -13.66 7.53 -7.10
C SER A 355 -13.15 6.90 -5.79
N ALA A 356 -14.03 6.24 -5.03
CA ALA A 356 -13.71 5.76 -3.69
C ALA A 356 -12.55 4.76 -3.69
N TYR A 357 -12.34 3.99 -4.76
CA TYR A 357 -11.13 3.17 -4.93
C TYR A 357 -9.85 4.02 -4.81
N ASN A 358 -9.74 5.08 -5.63
CA ASN A 358 -8.56 5.94 -5.65
C ASN A 358 -8.41 6.71 -4.35
N PHE A 359 -9.51 7.26 -3.84
CA PHE A 359 -9.51 7.99 -2.59
C PHE A 359 -8.98 7.13 -1.45
N MET A 360 -9.48 5.90 -1.30
CA MET A 360 -9.05 4.97 -0.26
C MET A 360 -7.62 4.47 -0.48
N ALA A 361 -7.21 4.21 -1.73
CA ALA A 361 -5.85 3.82 -2.09
C ALA A 361 -4.83 4.92 -1.76
N ILE A 362 -5.12 6.18 -2.09
CA ILE A 362 -4.24 7.32 -1.80
C ILE A 362 -4.22 7.61 -0.30
N LEU A 363 -5.36 7.55 0.39
CA LEU A 363 -5.42 7.75 1.84
C LEU A 363 -4.68 6.63 2.60
N SER A 364 -4.83 5.38 2.15
CA SER A 364 -4.06 4.24 2.63
C SER A 364 -2.55 4.43 2.41
N SER A 365 -2.15 4.91 1.25
CA SER A 365 -0.74 5.21 0.94
C SER A 365 -0.20 6.34 1.83
N SER A 366 -1.01 7.38 2.03
CA SER A 366 -0.66 8.55 2.85
C SER A 366 -0.42 8.18 4.31
N THR A 367 -1.28 7.33 4.87
CA THR A 367 -1.13 6.82 6.23
C THR A 367 0.09 5.90 6.37
N MET A 368 0.45 5.13 5.33
CA MET A 368 1.65 4.27 5.31
C MET A 368 2.97 5.04 5.17
N LEU A 369 2.97 6.20 4.51
CA LEU A 369 4.19 7.00 4.38
C LEU A 369 4.73 7.46 5.74
N VAL A 370 3.87 7.59 6.76
CA VAL A 370 4.27 7.95 8.13
C VAL A 370 5.18 6.88 8.77
N PRO A 371 4.77 5.59 8.90
CA PRO A 371 5.68 4.55 9.37
C PRO A 371 6.90 4.36 8.48
N TYR A 372 6.78 4.48 7.15
CA TYR A 372 7.94 4.35 6.26
C TYR A 372 8.99 5.45 6.49
N LEU A 373 8.55 6.69 6.69
CA LEU A 373 9.43 7.80 7.06
C LEU A 373 10.09 7.53 8.42
N PHE A 374 9.32 7.13 9.43
CA PHE A 374 9.85 6.89 10.77
C PHE A 374 10.86 5.74 10.82
N VAL A 375 10.63 4.67 10.07
CA VAL A 375 11.61 3.58 9.90
C VAL A 375 12.90 4.12 9.26
N SER A 376 12.78 4.92 8.20
CA SER A 376 13.95 5.51 7.53
C SER A 376 14.76 6.41 8.47
N LEU A 377 14.07 7.25 9.24
CA LEU A 377 14.68 8.12 10.25
C LEU A 377 15.28 7.34 11.42
N SER A 378 14.68 6.21 11.78
CA SER A 378 15.20 5.33 12.84
C SER A 378 16.55 4.77 12.45
N LEU A 379 16.69 4.25 11.22
CA LEU A 379 18.00 3.82 10.72
C LEU A 379 18.97 4.99 10.61
N LEU A 380 18.51 6.18 10.17
CA LEU A 380 19.38 7.35 10.04
C LEU A 380 20.00 7.72 11.38
N LYS A 381 19.19 7.76 12.45
CA LYS A 381 19.64 8.02 13.82
C LYS A 381 20.61 6.94 14.31
N LEU A 382 20.22 5.66 14.20
CA LEU A 382 21.04 4.55 14.68
C LEU A 382 22.37 4.42 13.93
N ALA A 383 22.36 4.60 12.59
CA ALA A 383 23.56 4.53 11.78
C ALA A 383 24.54 5.68 12.08
N TRP A 384 24.03 6.84 12.49
CA TRP A 384 24.85 7.92 13.03
C TRP A 384 25.46 7.51 14.38
N ASP A 385 24.67 6.94 15.29
CA ASP A 385 25.16 6.55 16.61
C ASP A 385 26.20 5.41 16.56
N TRP A 386 26.04 4.43 15.65
CA TRP A 386 26.95 3.29 15.51
C TRP A 386 28.37 3.67 15.08
N LYS A 387 28.53 4.66 14.19
CA LYS A 387 29.83 5.00 13.59
C LYS A 387 30.22 6.46 13.73
N LYS A 388 29.35 7.32 14.27
CA LYS A 388 29.50 8.77 14.35
C LYS A 388 29.98 9.40 13.04
N GLY A 389 29.42 8.95 11.91
CA GLY A 389 29.82 9.38 10.57
C GLY A 389 28.97 8.80 9.43
N PHE A 390 29.29 9.20 8.19
CA PHE A 390 28.56 8.86 6.96
C PHE A 390 28.80 7.41 6.50
N SER A 391 28.33 6.44 7.28
CA SER A 391 28.33 5.04 6.88
C SER A 391 27.43 4.79 5.66
N LYS A 392 27.62 3.66 4.96
CA LYS A 392 26.70 3.27 3.86
C LYS A 392 25.24 3.22 4.33
N ALA A 393 24.99 2.71 5.54
CA ALA A 393 23.65 2.68 6.13
C ALA A 393 23.09 4.09 6.37
N PHE A 394 23.92 5.03 6.82
CA PHE A 394 23.52 6.43 7.00
C PHE A 394 23.13 7.09 5.68
N VAL A 395 23.93 6.93 4.62
CA VAL A 395 23.64 7.50 3.29
C VAL A 395 22.34 6.92 2.71
N LEU A 396 22.16 5.60 2.81
CA LEU A 396 20.92 4.95 2.35
C LEU A 396 19.71 5.43 3.15
N ALA A 397 19.81 5.52 4.47
CA ALA A 397 18.74 6.02 5.34
C ALA A 397 18.41 7.49 5.05
N LEU A 398 19.41 8.32 4.73
CA LEU A 398 19.21 9.72 4.35
C LEU A 398 18.45 9.81 3.03
N ILE A 399 18.87 9.06 2.01
CA ILE A 399 18.18 9.00 0.71
C ILE A 399 16.73 8.52 0.89
N SER A 400 16.53 7.45 1.66
CA SER A 400 15.20 6.93 1.98
C SER A 400 14.33 7.98 2.70
N SER A 401 14.90 8.68 3.68
CA SER A 401 14.17 9.71 4.43
C SER A 401 13.77 10.89 3.55
N ILE A 402 14.66 11.34 2.66
CA ILE A 402 14.37 12.40 1.69
C ILE A 402 13.28 11.95 0.72
N TYR A 403 13.35 10.72 0.21
CA TYR A 403 12.33 10.15 -0.68
C TYR A 403 10.96 10.04 0.01
N MET A 404 10.90 9.54 1.25
CA MET A 404 9.63 9.45 1.99
C MET A 404 9.04 10.84 2.28
N ALA A 405 9.88 11.82 2.62
CA ALA A 405 9.45 13.21 2.76
C ALA A 405 8.94 13.80 1.44
N TYR A 406 9.60 13.49 0.31
CA TYR A 406 9.14 13.86 -1.02
C TYR A 406 7.79 13.22 -1.35
N CYS A 407 7.58 11.93 -1.05
CA CYS A 407 6.29 11.27 -1.24
C CYS A 407 5.18 11.94 -0.42
N ILE A 408 5.42 12.27 0.84
CA ILE A 408 4.44 13.00 1.68
C ILE A 408 4.11 14.36 1.05
N PHE A 409 5.12 15.09 0.57
CA PHE A 409 4.92 16.34 -0.14
C PHE A 409 4.19 16.16 -1.49
N ALA A 410 4.48 15.08 -2.22
CA ALA A 410 3.88 14.75 -3.51
C ALA A 410 2.38 14.46 -3.35
N THR A 411 1.99 13.73 -2.31
CA THR A 411 0.59 13.43 -1.98
C THR A 411 -0.25 14.69 -1.69
N GLY A 412 0.43 15.79 -1.35
CA GLY A 412 -0.20 17.11 -1.24
C GLY A 412 -0.87 17.35 0.11
N VAL A 413 -1.12 18.64 0.37
CA VAL A 413 -1.60 19.13 1.67
C VAL A 413 -2.98 18.58 2.01
N THR A 414 -3.85 18.38 1.01
CA THR A 414 -5.19 17.84 1.22
C THR A 414 -5.16 16.46 1.86
N TYR A 415 -4.45 15.50 1.27
CA TYR A 415 -4.37 14.14 1.80
C TYR A 415 -3.57 14.06 3.11
N PHE A 416 -2.56 14.92 3.29
CA PHE A 416 -1.88 15.07 4.57
C PHE A 416 -2.85 15.53 5.68
N LEU A 417 -3.70 16.52 5.41
CA LEU A 417 -4.71 16.99 6.35
C LEU A 417 -5.78 15.92 6.61
N LEU A 418 -6.26 15.22 5.57
CA LEU A 418 -7.20 14.12 5.74
C LEU A 418 -6.60 12.96 6.57
N THR A 419 -5.31 12.69 6.40
CA THR A 419 -4.59 11.70 7.23
C THR A 419 -4.60 12.10 8.71
N SER A 420 -4.47 13.39 9.02
CA SER A 420 -4.55 13.87 10.42
C SER A 420 -5.92 13.61 11.07
N LEU A 421 -7.02 13.58 10.30
CA LEU A 421 -8.36 13.22 10.79
C LEU A 421 -8.46 11.77 11.25
N LEU A 422 -7.61 10.89 10.74
CA LEU A 422 -7.56 9.48 11.16
C LEU A 422 -6.62 9.28 12.33
N PHE A 423 -5.46 9.94 12.30
CA PHE A 423 -4.46 9.84 13.36
C PHE A 423 -4.93 10.47 14.68
N ALA A 424 -5.59 11.63 14.63
CA ALA A 424 -6.05 12.34 15.82
C ALA A 424 -7.02 11.51 16.71
N PRO A 425 -8.12 10.93 16.21
CA PRO A 425 -8.96 10.04 17.02
C PRO A 425 -8.24 8.74 17.38
N GLY A 426 -7.33 8.26 16.53
CA GLY A 426 -6.49 7.10 16.86
C GLY A 426 -5.64 7.31 18.12
N MET A 427 -5.18 8.54 18.40
CA MET A 427 -4.47 8.86 19.65
C MET A 427 -5.29 8.57 20.92
N LEU A 428 -6.62 8.49 20.85
CA LEU A 428 -7.43 8.08 21.98
C LEU A 428 -7.08 6.65 22.44
N LEU A 429 -6.68 5.77 21.52
CA LEU A 429 -6.20 4.42 21.83
C LEU A 429 -4.87 4.48 22.59
N TYR A 430 -3.95 5.39 22.21
CA TYR A 430 -2.69 5.59 22.92
C TYR A 430 -2.90 6.13 24.33
N LEU A 431 -3.74 7.15 24.48
CA LEU A 431 -4.11 7.70 25.78
C LEU A 431 -4.79 6.64 26.66
N TRP A 432 -5.64 5.81 26.08
CA TRP A 432 -6.30 4.72 26.78
C TRP A 432 -5.28 3.67 27.27
N SER A 433 -4.32 3.28 26.43
CA SER A 433 -3.22 2.37 26.79
C SER A 433 -2.38 2.93 27.94
N LYS A 434 -1.86 4.16 27.80
CA LYS A 434 -1.01 4.80 28.82
C LYS A 434 -1.73 5.01 30.14
N LYS A 435 -3.03 5.33 30.11
CA LYS A 435 -3.86 5.43 31.33
C LYS A 435 -3.97 4.10 32.08
N HIS A 436 -4.09 2.98 31.38
CA HIS A 436 -4.17 1.65 32.02
C HIS A 436 -2.81 1.19 32.56
N ALA A 437 -1.72 1.58 31.90
CA ALA A 437 -0.36 1.33 32.38
C ALA A 437 0.05 2.23 33.56
N GLY A 438 -0.75 3.26 33.91
CA GLY A 438 -0.39 4.24 34.93
C GLY A 438 0.77 5.16 34.53
N GLU A 439 1.07 5.25 33.23
CA GLU A 439 2.19 6.02 32.69
C GLU A 439 1.76 7.42 32.25
N LYS A 440 2.70 8.37 32.26
CA LYS A 440 2.46 9.67 31.64
C LYS A 440 2.37 9.48 30.12
N PRO A 441 1.31 9.99 29.47
CA PRO A 441 1.10 9.72 28.05
C PRO A 441 2.17 10.36 27.16
N PHE A 442 2.62 11.56 27.49
CA PHE A 442 3.53 12.32 26.64
C PHE A 442 4.67 12.93 27.44
N ASN A 443 5.86 12.93 26.85
CA ASN A 443 6.91 13.89 27.18
C ASN A 443 6.62 15.27 26.55
N LYS A 444 7.42 16.30 26.86
CA LYS A 444 7.19 17.67 26.37
C LYS A 444 7.20 17.76 24.84
N ALA A 445 8.07 17.03 24.16
CA ALA A 445 8.16 17.04 22.70
C ALA A 445 6.99 16.28 22.05
N GLU A 446 6.63 15.12 22.61
CA GLU A 446 5.48 14.33 22.16
C GLU A 446 4.17 15.09 22.34
N LEU A 447 4.03 15.87 23.42
CA LEU A 447 2.85 16.70 23.65
C LEU A 447 2.70 17.78 22.57
N VAL A 448 3.81 18.44 22.18
CA VAL A 448 3.79 19.42 21.08
C VAL A 448 3.38 18.74 19.77
N GLY A 449 3.91 17.55 19.49
CA GLY A 449 3.52 16.75 18.32
C GLY A 449 2.04 16.37 18.33
N ALA A 450 1.52 15.93 19.47
CA ALA A 450 0.11 15.59 19.64
C ALA A 450 -0.81 16.80 19.44
N ILE A 451 -0.45 17.98 20.01
CA ILE A 451 -1.21 19.22 19.82
C ILE A 451 -1.20 19.64 18.35
N ALA A 452 -0.04 19.58 17.68
CA ALA A 452 0.07 19.92 16.26
C ALA A 452 -0.80 19.00 15.40
N LEU A 453 -0.81 17.69 15.69
CA LEU A 453 -1.65 16.72 14.98
C LEU A 453 -3.15 17.01 15.16
N VAL A 454 -3.60 17.34 16.38
CA VAL A 454 -4.99 17.75 16.64
C VAL A 454 -5.33 19.05 15.93
N ALA A 455 -4.42 20.03 15.92
CA ALA A 455 -4.62 21.29 15.22
C ALA A 455 -4.79 21.07 13.71
N CYS A 456 -3.97 20.22 13.09
CA CYS A 456 -4.14 19.81 11.69
C CYS A 456 -5.50 19.16 11.44
N ALA A 457 -5.96 18.28 12.35
CA ALA A 457 -7.27 17.65 12.24
C ALA A 457 -8.41 18.69 12.30
N ILE A 458 -8.36 19.64 13.24
CA ILE A 458 -9.35 20.72 13.35
C ILE A 458 -9.36 21.60 12.09
N ILE A 459 -8.17 21.96 11.57
CA ILE A 459 -8.04 22.70 10.31
C ILE A 459 -8.68 21.91 9.16
N SER A 460 -8.44 20.59 9.10
CA SER A 460 -9.04 19.73 8.08
C SER A 460 -10.56 19.72 8.16
N ILE A 461 -11.16 19.60 9.37
CA ILE A 461 -12.63 19.69 9.56
C ILE A 461 -13.15 21.04 9.07
N TYR A 462 -12.49 22.13 9.43
CA TYR A 462 -12.89 23.48 9.01
C TYR A 462 -12.83 23.64 7.48
N LEU A 463 -11.78 23.15 6.83
CA LEU A 463 -11.64 23.23 5.36
C LEU A 463 -12.67 22.36 4.63
N ILE A 464 -13.05 21.21 5.19
CA ILE A 464 -14.16 20.39 4.66
C ILE A 464 -15.49 21.12 4.85
N ALA A 465 -15.78 21.64 6.04
CA ALA A 465 -17.03 22.33 6.34
C ALA A 465 -17.23 23.62 5.51
N THR A 466 -16.14 24.30 5.15
CA THR A 466 -16.17 25.49 4.28
C THR A 466 -16.14 25.17 2.79
N GLY A 467 -16.12 23.89 2.41
CA GLY A 467 -16.08 23.44 1.02
C GLY A 467 -14.75 23.65 0.30
N LYS A 468 -13.69 24.09 1.02
CA LYS A 468 -12.34 24.26 0.46
C LYS A 468 -11.65 22.92 0.19
N ILE A 469 -12.00 21.88 0.95
CA ILE A 469 -11.67 20.48 0.65
C ILE A 469 -12.97 19.77 0.34
N ASN A 470 -13.12 19.28 -0.89
CA ASN A 470 -14.29 18.52 -1.29
C ASN A 470 -13.96 17.01 -1.32
N VAL A 471 -14.42 16.29 -0.31
CA VAL A 471 -14.17 14.84 -0.14
C VAL A 471 -14.88 13.97 -1.18
N SER A 472 -15.85 14.51 -1.94
CA SER A 472 -16.47 13.79 -3.07
C SER A 472 -15.77 14.02 -4.42
N LEU A 473 -14.87 14.99 -4.50
CA LEU A 473 -14.06 15.30 -5.69
C LEU A 473 -12.58 14.91 -5.53
N VAL A 474 -12.18 14.56 -4.32
CA VAL A 474 -10.87 13.98 -3.97
C VAL A 474 -11.04 12.47 -3.92
#